data_AF-A0A484FYB1-F1
#
_entry.id   AF-A0A484FYB1-F1
#
_cell.length_a   1.000
_cell.length_b   1.000
_cell.length_c   1.000
_cell.angle_alpha   90.00
_cell.angle_beta   90.00
_cell.angle_gamma   90.00
#
_symmetry.space_group_name_H-M   'P 1'
#
loop_
_entity.id
_entity.type
_entity.pdbx_description
1 polymer ?
#
loop_
_entity_poly.entity_id
_entity_poly.type
_entity_poly.pdbx_seq_one_letter_code
_entity_poly.pdbx_strand_id
1 'polypeptide(L)'
;MNSPNNIGFDAVRDRFRQLWCRNIKTISVPQYRDVAGDAGEPGVGDAVTPVYSFASDEMLVPAYVVAKSWTRKRSFFMCGAVWLAMLLIFVLLNVVLLAARLVWDIAPKGINASNLVVPIPCHSHNDYWRKRPVHSAFNVGCVGIEADVWLRGTELFVGHDRWSLREMNTFTSLYINPLVRLLEERNAPFVNDTQQHPRGIYQANPEQTVVLLVDLKTSGPETWLHVVRQLEPLRQRGWLSTVVDGQVSYGPVTVVGTGNTIFELVVANSTFRDAFLDAPLNRLEAHDFNPTNSYYTSISFRKAIGTIWFGDLSDTQLKILRSQIGEAHSRGLKVRYWDLPAWPINIRNHIWEVLVREGVDILNVDDLKGARKEWDVKASLDPPMADRLPPHSRLLFDAKSTKELSFEAIAKHLGRSEVAVAGIFYGQVQASDEDVVKLSELLDIDRETLAPQITGFPDRGRAGPMPPVEPLIYRLYEIVQNYGYAYKAILNEKFGDGIMSAICFNTNVEKELDDSGNPWVVITLKGKWLPFTRF
;
A
#
# COMPACT_ATOMS: atom_id res chain seq x y z
N MET A 1 -55.40 11.47 31.78
CA MET A 1 -54.87 11.54 33.15
C MET A 1 -53.59 10.72 33.22
N ASN A 2 -52.48 11.44 33.44
CA ASN A 2 -51.19 11.08 34.03
C ASN A 2 -50.33 9.92 33.48
N SER A 3 -49.36 10.30 32.64
CA SER A 3 -47.94 9.92 32.83
C SER A 3 -47.33 10.86 33.90
N PRO A 4 -46.31 10.50 34.71
CA PRO A 4 -44.91 10.62 34.25
C PRO A 4 -43.81 9.80 35.00
N ASN A 5 -42.58 9.91 34.46
CA ASN A 5 -41.22 9.88 35.06
C ASN A 5 -40.58 8.53 35.47
N ASN A 6 -39.40 8.12 34.97
CA ASN A 6 -38.05 8.75 34.87
C ASN A 6 -37.23 8.61 36.18
N ILE A 7 -36.39 7.56 36.25
CA ILE A 7 -35.31 7.35 37.24
C ILE A 7 -34.25 6.53 36.48
N GLY A 8 -32.96 6.86 36.41
CA GLY A 8 -32.14 7.75 37.22
C GLY A 8 -30.77 7.07 37.40
N PHE A 9 -29.71 7.83 37.17
CA PHE A 9 -28.30 7.45 36.96
C PHE A 9 -27.57 6.73 38.12
N ASP A 10 -28.25 6.03 39.02
CA ASP A 10 -27.68 5.49 40.25
C ASP A 10 -27.37 3.97 40.22
N ALA A 11 -27.79 3.22 39.21
CA ALA A 11 -27.57 1.76 39.15
C ALA A 11 -26.16 1.34 38.67
N VAL A 12 -25.33 2.27 38.17
CA VAL A 12 -23.98 1.97 37.65
C VAL A 12 -22.88 2.29 38.67
N ARG A 13 -23.18 3.02 39.75
CA ARG A 13 -22.18 3.48 40.73
C ARG A 13 -21.83 2.44 41.80
N ASP A 14 -22.68 1.43 42.05
CA ASP A 14 -22.50 0.50 43.19
C ASP A 14 -21.78 -0.82 42.86
N ARG A 15 -21.39 -1.08 41.60
CA ARG A 15 -20.56 -2.26 41.26
C ARG A 15 -19.04 -2.04 41.28
N PHE A 16 -18.56 -0.80 41.44
CA PHE A 16 -17.12 -0.49 41.40
C PHE A 16 -16.45 -0.31 42.77
N ARG A 17 -17.17 -0.50 43.88
CA ARG A 17 -16.63 -0.36 45.26
C ARG A 17 -16.23 -1.67 45.96
N GLN A 18 -16.23 -2.81 45.26
CA GLN A 18 -15.92 -4.12 45.86
C GLN A 18 -14.49 -4.64 45.65
N LEU A 19 -13.58 -3.91 44.99
CA LEU A 19 -12.26 -4.46 44.65
C LEU A 19 -11.05 -3.89 45.39
N TRP A 20 -11.18 -2.87 46.24
CA TRP A 20 -10.01 -2.31 46.94
C TRP A 20 -10.34 -1.95 48.40
N CYS A 21 -9.97 -2.85 49.32
CA CYS A 21 -9.38 -2.62 50.64
C CYS A 21 -9.63 -3.82 51.58
N ARG A 22 -8.64 -4.70 51.77
CA ARG A 22 -8.33 -5.28 53.10
C ARG A 22 -6.97 -5.98 53.17
N ASN A 23 -6.12 -5.36 54.01
CA ASN A 23 -5.19 -5.92 54.98
C ASN A 23 -3.89 -6.63 54.58
N ILE A 24 -2.83 -5.90 54.92
CA ILE A 24 -1.41 -6.20 55.10
C ILE A 24 -1.15 -7.03 56.39
N LYS A 25 -0.25 -8.02 56.28
CA LYS A 25 0.82 -8.49 57.22
C LYS A 25 1.35 -9.82 56.61
N THR A 26 2.64 -10.12 56.40
CA THR A 26 3.86 -9.89 57.20
C THR A 26 5.12 -10.25 56.35
N ILE A 27 6.17 -9.40 56.36
CA ILE A 27 7.65 -9.61 56.47
C ILE A 27 8.26 -10.87 55.77
N SER A 28 9.30 -10.87 54.89
CA SER A 28 10.68 -10.34 54.96
C SER A 28 11.49 -10.50 53.63
N VAL A 29 12.24 -9.46 53.22
CA VAL A 29 13.68 -9.29 52.78
C VAL A 29 14.41 -10.46 52.05
N PRO A 30 15.36 -10.27 51.06
CA PRO A 30 16.16 -9.08 50.69
C PRO A 30 16.24 -8.67 49.21
N GLN A 31 16.67 -7.41 49.03
CA GLN A 31 17.23 -6.79 47.82
C GLN A 31 18.65 -7.31 47.48
N TYR A 32 19.02 -7.31 46.20
CA TYR A 32 20.40 -7.01 45.80
C TYR A 32 20.49 -6.30 44.43
N ARG A 33 21.19 -5.15 44.50
CA ARG A 33 21.95 -4.34 43.52
C ARG A 33 21.52 -4.26 42.04
N ASP A 34 21.42 -3.01 41.61
CA ASP A 34 22.03 -2.56 40.35
C ASP A 34 23.16 -1.57 40.62
N VAL A 35 24.15 -1.61 39.73
CA VAL A 35 25.45 -0.95 39.74
C VAL A 35 25.49 0.08 38.61
N ALA A 36 25.88 1.31 38.94
CA ALA A 36 26.64 2.26 38.11
C ALA A 36 27.07 3.38 39.11
N GLY A 37 28.33 3.74 39.33
CA GLY A 37 29.45 3.86 38.41
C GLY A 37 29.65 5.35 38.15
N ASP A 38 30.45 6.05 38.98
CA ASP A 38 31.51 6.93 38.45
C ASP A 38 32.51 7.48 39.50
N ALA A 39 33.70 7.74 38.96
CA ALA A 39 35.00 8.19 39.46
C ALA A 39 35.13 9.25 40.59
N GLY A 40 36.28 9.19 41.30
CA GLY A 40 36.91 10.37 41.92
C GLY A 40 37.68 10.10 43.22
N GLU A 41 39.01 10.01 43.14
CA GLU A 41 39.98 9.65 44.19
C GLU A 41 40.47 10.91 45.02
N PRO A 42 41.44 10.83 45.97
CA PRO A 42 41.20 10.88 47.41
C PRO A 42 41.83 12.10 48.14
N GLY A 43 41.44 12.33 49.40
CA GLY A 43 42.04 13.33 50.28
C GLY A 43 41.96 12.95 51.76
N VAL A 44 43.14 12.83 52.37
CA VAL A 44 43.47 12.36 53.73
C VAL A 44 43.11 13.38 54.83
N GLY A 45 42.80 12.89 56.04
CA GLY A 45 43.19 13.59 57.27
C GLY A 45 42.11 13.78 58.35
N ASP A 46 42.06 12.82 59.27
CA ASP A 46 42.08 13.00 60.73
C ASP A 46 41.15 14.04 61.43
N ALA A 47 40.23 13.46 62.21
CA ALA A 47 40.24 13.47 63.68
C ALA A 47 39.13 14.20 64.46
N VAL A 48 38.79 13.51 65.57
CA VAL A 48 38.23 13.98 66.85
C VAL A 48 36.71 14.13 66.97
N THR A 49 36.07 13.07 67.47
CA THR A 49 34.89 13.05 68.35
C THR A 49 35.23 13.56 69.76
N PRO A 50 34.27 13.67 70.71
CA PRO A 50 32.96 14.33 70.73
C PRO A 50 32.85 15.19 72.03
N VAL A 51 31.64 15.62 72.42
CA VAL A 51 31.07 15.58 73.81
C VAL A 51 30.09 16.75 74.09
N TYR A 52 28.83 16.37 74.34
CA TYR A 52 27.84 16.85 75.35
C TYR A 52 27.66 18.37 75.59
N SER A 53 26.50 18.96 75.90
CA SER A 53 25.37 18.51 76.75
C SER A 53 24.34 19.67 76.90
N PHE A 54 23.05 19.34 77.05
CA PHE A 54 21.97 20.05 77.81
C PHE A 54 21.52 21.45 77.32
N ALA A 55 20.25 21.65 76.90
CA ALA A 55 19.03 21.88 77.71
C ALA A 55 19.18 23.16 78.58
N SER A 56 18.27 24.13 78.65
CA SER A 56 16.81 24.22 78.45
C SER A 56 16.40 25.71 78.46
N ASP A 57 15.12 25.97 78.16
CA ASP A 57 14.32 27.16 78.50
C ASP A 57 14.68 28.52 77.86
N GLU A 58 13.77 29.04 77.02
CA GLU A 58 12.84 30.05 77.53
C GLU A 58 11.67 30.32 76.56
N MET A 59 10.47 30.28 77.15
CA MET A 59 9.17 30.68 76.65
C MET A 59 9.14 32.11 76.10
N LEU A 60 8.58 32.28 74.89
CA LEU A 60 7.77 33.46 74.56
C LEU A 60 6.46 33.02 73.88
N VAL A 61 5.34 33.46 74.46
CA VAL A 61 3.96 33.11 74.10
C VAL A 61 3.56 33.79 72.78
N PRO A 62 2.94 33.09 71.81
CA PRO A 62 2.56 33.70 70.53
C PRO A 62 1.25 34.49 70.62
N ALA A 63 1.25 35.65 69.95
CA ALA A 63 0.08 36.47 69.70
C ALA A 63 -1.00 35.65 68.95
N TYR A 64 -2.16 35.53 69.57
CA TYR A 64 -3.35 34.89 69.02
C TYR A 64 -3.87 35.72 67.83
N VAL A 65 -3.51 35.31 66.61
CA VAL A 65 -4.25 35.66 65.40
C VAL A 65 -5.49 34.77 65.36
N VAL A 66 -6.65 35.34 65.63
CA VAL A 66 -7.94 34.66 65.49
C VAL A 66 -8.09 34.19 64.04
N ALA A 67 -8.02 32.87 63.81
CA ALA A 67 -8.32 32.29 62.52
C ALA A 67 -9.78 32.59 62.15
N LYS A 68 -10.00 33.45 61.15
CA LYS A 68 -11.33 33.68 60.58
C LYS A 68 -11.87 32.34 60.07
N SER A 69 -13.03 31.95 60.58
CA SER A 69 -13.67 30.66 60.25
C SER A 69 -13.80 30.49 58.74
N TRP A 70 -13.35 29.32 58.27
CA TRP A 70 -13.40 28.95 56.86
C TRP A 70 -14.84 28.70 56.46
N THR A 71 -15.45 29.64 55.72
CA THR A 71 -16.87 29.55 55.36
C THR A 71 -17.06 28.72 54.10
N ARG A 72 -18.13 27.92 54.08
CA ARG A 72 -18.54 27.07 52.94
C ARG A 72 -18.56 27.82 51.60
N LYS A 73 -18.86 29.13 51.62
CA LYS A 73 -18.82 30.01 50.43
C LYS A 73 -17.41 30.14 49.83
N ARG A 74 -16.36 30.25 50.66
CA ARG A 74 -14.96 30.30 50.18
C ARG A 74 -14.51 28.99 49.56
N SER A 75 -14.97 27.85 50.09
CA SER A 75 -14.72 26.53 49.52
C SER A 75 -15.35 26.35 48.13
N PHE A 76 -16.59 26.84 47.93
CA PHE A 76 -17.24 26.82 46.61
C PHE A 76 -16.53 27.72 45.58
N PHE A 77 -16.08 28.92 45.99
CA PHE A 77 -15.33 29.81 45.11
C PHE A 77 -13.95 29.23 44.72
N MET A 78 -13.21 28.63 45.67
CA MET A 78 -11.95 27.96 45.33
C MET A 78 -12.16 26.74 44.43
N CYS A 79 -13.18 25.92 44.69
CA CYS A 79 -13.48 24.76 43.86
C CYS A 79 -13.83 25.18 42.42
N GLY A 80 -14.63 26.25 42.27
CA GLY A 80 -14.94 26.85 40.97
C GLY A 80 -13.72 27.42 40.26
N ALA A 81 -12.82 28.11 40.97
CA ALA A 81 -11.59 28.65 40.39
C ALA A 81 -10.62 27.54 39.93
N VAL A 82 -10.48 26.46 40.70
CA VAL A 82 -9.68 25.28 40.32
C VAL A 82 -10.29 24.60 39.10
N TRP A 83 -11.62 24.45 39.06
CA TRP A 83 -12.31 23.89 37.89
C TRP A 83 -12.12 24.74 36.63
N LEU A 84 -12.19 26.07 36.76
CA LEU A 84 -11.97 26.99 35.64
C LEU A 84 -10.52 26.92 35.14
N ALA A 85 -9.54 26.80 36.04
CA ALA A 85 -8.13 26.63 35.70
C ALA A 85 -7.87 25.30 34.99
N MET A 86 -8.47 24.19 35.46
CA MET A 86 -8.36 22.89 34.79
C MET A 86 -9.01 22.90 33.41
N LEU A 87 -10.16 23.58 33.25
CA LEU A 87 -10.82 23.75 31.96
C LEU A 87 -9.95 24.57 30.98
N LEU A 88 -9.33 25.66 31.46
CA LEU A 88 -8.41 26.48 30.68
C LEU A 88 -7.18 25.70 30.24
N ILE A 89 -6.57 24.91 31.14
CA ILE A 89 -5.43 24.04 30.80
C ILE A 89 -5.85 23.01 29.76
N PHE A 90 -7.02 22.38 29.92
CA PHE A 90 -7.52 21.41 28.96
C PHE A 90 -7.74 22.03 27.58
N VAL A 91 -8.33 23.23 27.50
CA VAL A 91 -8.51 23.97 26.24
C VAL A 91 -7.15 24.32 25.63
N LEU A 92 -6.20 24.83 26.43
CA LEU A 92 -4.86 25.17 25.94
C LEU A 92 -4.12 23.93 25.39
N LEU A 93 -4.21 22.80 26.09
CA LEU A 93 -3.60 21.55 25.67
C LEU A 93 -4.19 21.07 24.34
N ASN A 94 -5.52 21.17 24.17
CA ASN A 94 -6.18 20.82 22.92
C ASN A 94 -5.80 21.76 21.77
N VAL A 95 -5.63 23.06 22.03
CA VAL A 95 -5.14 24.03 21.03
C VAL A 95 -3.69 23.71 20.62
N VAL A 96 -2.82 23.38 21.57
CA VAL A 96 -1.45 22.94 21.29
C VAL A 96 -1.43 21.64 20.49
N LEU A 97 -2.27 20.66 20.84
CA LEU A 97 -2.40 19.42 20.08
C LEU A 97 -2.96 19.65 18.66
N LEU A 98 -3.88 20.59 18.49
CA LEU A 98 -4.43 20.98 17.18
C LEU A 98 -3.36 21.67 16.33
N ALA A 99 -2.58 22.58 16.93
CA ALA A 99 -1.48 23.27 16.26
C ALA A 99 -0.35 22.29 15.91
N ALA A 100 0.01 21.38 16.82
CA ALA A 100 0.98 20.31 16.57
C ALA A 100 0.53 19.38 15.45
N ARG A 101 -0.77 19.06 15.37
CA ARG A 101 -1.34 18.30 14.26
C ARG A 101 -1.28 19.08 12.95
N LEU A 102 -1.59 20.38 12.96
CA LEU A 102 -1.49 21.24 11.78
C LEU A 102 -0.03 21.31 11.27
N VAL A 103 0.93 21.45 12.18
CA VAL A 103 2.37 21.45 11.88
C VAL A 103 2.83 20.07 11.39
N TRP A 104 2.37 18.97 12.00
CA TRP A 104 2.66 17.60 11.56
C TRP A 104 2.09 17.30 10.16
N ASP A 105 0.93 17.86 9.83
CA ASP A 105 0.30 17.72 8.51
C ASP A 105 0.98 18.61 7.43
N ILE A 106 1.64 19.71 7.84
CA ILE A 106 2.41 20.61 6.95
C ILE A 106 3.87 20.15 6.81
N ALA A 107 4.42 19.48 7.82
CA ALA A 107 5.76 18.94 7.78
C ALA A 107 5.90 18.05 6.53
N PRO A 108 6.89 18.32 5.66
CA PRO A 108 7.17 17.40 4.57
C PRO A 108 7.57 16.08 5.23
N LYS A 109 6.67 15.10 5.17
CA LYS A 109 7.09 13.71 5.26
C LYS A 109 8.06 13.52 4.10
N GLY A 110 9.35 13.64 4.38
CA GLY A 110 10.37 13.01 3.57
C GLY A 110 9.89 11.60 3.29
N ILE A 111 10.05 11.16 2.05
CA ILE A 111 9.69 9.82 1.63
C ILE A 111 10.19 8.85 2.71
N ASN A 112 9.29 8.12 3.36
CA ASN A 112 9.68 6.97 4.15
C ASN A 112 10.40 6.04 3.16
N ALA A 113 11.73 6.03 3.23
CA ALA A 113 12.62 5.29 2.35
C ALA A 113 12.62 3.79 2.67
N SER A 114 11.44 3.17 2.77
CA SER A 114 11.35 1.77 3.22
C SER A 114 10.26 0.92 2.58
N ASN A 115 9.60 1.36 1.50
CA ASN A 115 8.85 0.45 0.62
C ASN A 115 9.11 0.77 -0.85
N LEU A 116 9.73 -0.18 -1.55
CA LEU A 116 9.89 -0.15 -2.99
C LEU A 116 8.49 -0.19 -3.64
N VAL A 117 8.00 0.93 -4.17
CA VAL A 117 6.67 0.97 -4.78
C VAL A 117 6.70 0.25 -6.12
N VAL A 118 5.97 -0.87 -6.20
CA VAL A 118 5.80 -1.64 -7.44
C VAL A 118 4.68 -0.99 -8.27
N PRO A 119 4.93 -0.64 -9.55
CA PRO A 119 3.89 -0.10 -10.41
C PRO A 119 2.81 -1.13 -10.68
N ILE A 120 1.58 -0.65 -10.81
CA ILE A 120 0.38 -1.43 -11.09
C ILE A 120 -0.35 -0.78 -12.28
N PRO A 121 -1.02 -1.55 -13.14
CA PRO A 121 -1.70 -1.05 -14.33
C PRO A 121 -3.00 -0.29 -13.99
N CYS A 122 -2.86 0.84 -13.30
CA CYS A 122 -3.96 1.76 -13.01
C CYS A 122 -3.71 3.18 -13.50
N HIS A 123 -4.81 3.83 -13.85
CA HIS A 123 -4.88 5.23 -14.22
C HIS A 123 -5.63 6.00 -13.14
N SER A 124 -4.93 6.90 -12.46
CA SER A 124 -5.49 7.76 -11.43
C SER A 124 -6.33 8.87 -12.08
N HIS A 125 -7.63 8.61 -12.18
CA HIS A 125 -8.59 9.53 -12.75
C HIS A 125 -8.88 10.69 -11.79
N ASN A 126 -9.12 11.87 -12.38
CA ASN A 126 -9.42 13.11 -11.67
C ASN A 126 -8.45 13.41 -10.50
N ASP A 127 -7.14 13.21 -10.70
CA ASP A 127 -6.13 13.30 -9.64
C ASP A 127 -5.98 14.69 -9.04
N TYR A 128 -6.35 15.74 -9.77
CA TYR A 128 -6.36 17.14 -9.33
C TYR A 128 -7.29 17.47 -8.15
N TRP A 129 -8.25 16.60 -7.78
CA TRP A 129 -9.02 16.76 -6.52
C TRP A 129 -8.17 16.45 -5.28
N ARG A 130 -7.04 15.77 -5.45
CA ARG A 130 -6.16 15.34 -4.35
C ARG A 130 -5.16 16.45 -4.03
N LYS A 131 -4.75 16.55 -2.75
CA LYS A 131 -3.77 17.56 -2.30
C LYS A 131 -2.46 17.54 -3.08
N ARG A 132 -2.03 16.36 -3.53
CA ARG A 132 -0.81 16.14 -4.33
C ARG A 132 -1.13 15.12 -5.44
N PRO A 133 -1.64 15.55 -6.61
CA PRO A 133 -2.17 14.65 -7.65
C PRO A 133 -1.16 13.56 -8.06
N VAL A 134 -0.02 14.00 -8.59
CA VAL A 134 1.11 13.17 -9.03
C VAL A 134 1.62 12.23 -7.94
N HIS A 135 1.95 12.76 -6.76
CA HIS A 135 2.48 11.92 -5.67
C HIS A 135 1.47 10.90 -5.14
N SER A 136 0.18 11.25 -5.09
CA SER A 136 -0.84 10.34 -4.55
C SER A 136 -1.00 9.11 -5.46
N ALA A 137 -1.00 9.33 -6.77
CA ALA A 137 -1.07 8.27 -7.77
C ALA A 137 0.17 7.37 -7.73
N PHE A 138 1.37 7.97 -7.70
CA PHE A 138 2.60 7.20 -7.75
C PHE A 138 2.91 6.45 -6.46
N ASN A 139 2.53 6.97 -5.29
CA ASN A 139 2.68 6.26 -4.02
C ASN A 139 1.89 4.94 -3.95
N VAL A 140 0.83 4.78 -4.75
CA VAL A 140 0.07 3.53 -4.84
C VAL A 140 0.49 2.65 -6.02
N GLY A 141 1.38 3.14 -6.89
CA GLY A 141 1.86 2.42 -8.07
C GLY A 141 1.13 2.72 -9.38
N CYS A 142 0.17 3.66 -9.46
CA CYS A 142 -0.53 3.91 -10.73
C CYS A 142 0.37 4.47 -11.82
N VAL A 143 0.43 3.77 -12.94
CA VAL A 143 1.23 4.14 -14.12
C VAL A 143 0.55 5.19 -15.02
N GLY A 144 -0.57 5.78 -14.61
CA GLY A 144 -1.24 6.85 -15.34
C GLY A 144 -1.86 7.90 -14.43
N ILE A 145 -1.86 9.15 -14.89
CA ILE A 145 -2.46 10.33 -14.25
C ILE A 145 -3.18 11.19 -15.30
N GLU A 146 -4.12 12.04 -14.88
CA GLU A 146 -5.01 12.77 -15.79
C GLU A 146 -5.11 14.26 -15.48
N ALA A 147 -4.80 15.11 -16.45
CA ALA A 147 -5.00 16.55 -16.35
C ALA A 147 -6.17 17.01 -17.22
N ASP A 148 -7.27 17.42 -16.58
CA ASP A 148 -8.38 18.13 -17.24
C ASP A 148 -8.01 19.60 -17.46
N VAL A 149 -7.57 19.95 -18.67
CA VAL A 149 -7.01 21.27 -18.97
C VAL A 149 -8.00 22.22 -19.64
N TRP A 150 -8.00 23.46 -19.17
CA TRP A 150 -8.76 24.58 -19.71
C TRP A 150 -7.82 25.72 -20.09
N LEU A 151 -7.80 26.10 -21.37
CA LEU A 151 -7.06 27.26 -21.84
C LEU A 151 -7.78 28.55 -21.45
N ARG A 152 -7.06 29.47 -20.79
CA ARG A 152 -7.49 30.86 -20.61
C ARG A 152 -6.31 31.79 -20.90
N GLY A 153 -6.42 32.58 -21.97
CA GLY A 153 -5.28 33.37 -22.48
C GLY A 153 -4.19 32.43 -22.99
N THR A 154 -3.03 32.42 -22.33
CA THR A 154 -1.90 31.55 -22.69
C THR A 154 -1.59 30.47 -21.64
N GLU A 155 -2.39 30.40 -20.57
CA GLU A 155 -2.19 29.50 -19.44
C GLU A 155 -3.21 28.36 -19.45
N LEU A 156 -2.77 27.19 -19.01
CA LEU A 156 -3.58 25.98 -18.88
C LEU A 156 -3.93 25.77 -17.41
N PHE A 157 -5.20 25.97 -17.07
CA PHE A 157 -5.74 25.70 -15.75
C PHE A 157 -6.27 24.28 -15.66
N VAL A 158 -6.16 23.64 -14.49
CA VAL A 158 -6.64 22.26 -14.30
C VAL A 158 -7.89 22.22 -13.43
N GLY A 159 -8.90 21.44 -13.87
CA GLY A 159 -10.06 21.09 -13.06
C GLY A 159 -11.17 20.42 -13.87
N HIS A 160 -12.07 19.70 -13.20
CA HIS A 160 -13.18 19.01 -13.85
C HIS A 160 -14.13 20.00 -14.55
N ASP A 161 -14.43 21.08 -13.84
CA ASP A 161 -15.40 22.08 -14.24
C ASP A 161 -14.80 23.49 -14.25
N ARG A 162 -15.36 24.39 -15.07
CA ARG A 162 -14.93 25.79 -15.14
C ARG A 162 -14.95 26.53 -13.80
N TRP A 163 -15.84 26.14 -12.88
CA TRP A 163 -16.03 26.77 -11.57
C TRP A 163 -15.02 26.28 -10.51
N SER A 164 -14.41 25.10 -10.71
CA SER A 164 -13.39 24.56 -9.80
C SER A 164 -11.99 25.12 -10.07
N LEU A 165 -11.80 25.85 -11.18
CA LEU A 165 -10.51 26.41 -11.56
C LEU A 165 -10.01 27.41 -10.50
N ARG A 166 -8.71 27.33 -10.22
CA ARG A 166 -8.00 28.18 -9.27
C ARG A 166 -6.73 28.70 -9.94
N GLU A 167 -6.34 29.94 -9.64
CA GLU A 167 -5.19 30.59 -10.28
C GLU A 167 -3.87 29.82 -10.07
N MET A 168 -3.70 29.18 -8.90
CA MET A 168 -2.50 28.41 -8.57
C MET A 168 -2.48 26.99 -9.17
N ASN A 169 -3.62 26.52 -9.70
CA ASN A 169 -3.79 25.17 -10.22
C ASN A 169 -3.62 25.16 -11.74
N THR A 170 -2.36 25.25 -12.18
CA THR A 170 -2.01 25.19 -13.60
C THR A 170 -1.48 23.82 -13.97
N PHE A 171 -1.51 23.49 -15.26
CA PHE A 171 -0.95 22.25 -15.80
C PHE A 171 0.54 22.13 -15.43
N THR A 172 1.28 23.23 -15.53
CA THR A 172 2.68 23.28 -15.11
C THR A 172 2.85 23.08 -13.60
N SER A 173 2.05 23.74 -12.74
CA SER A 173 2.24 23.66 -11.29
C SER A 173 1.85 22.30 -10.70
N LEU A 174 0.80 21.67 -11.23
CA LEU A 174 0.25 20.41 -10.71
C LEU A 174 0.85 19.16 -11.33
N TYR A 175 1.33 19.21 -12.58
CA TYR A 175 1.80 18.02 -13.32
C TYR A 175 3.27 18.14 -13.75
N ILE A 176 3.59 19.14 -14.58
CA ILE A 176 4.94 19.24 -15.18
C ILE A 176 6.03 19.43 -14.11
N ASN A 177 5.85 20.38 -13.19
CA ASN A 177 6.86 20.66 -12.17
C ASN A 177 7.06 19.47 -11.20
N PRO A 178 6.01 18.80 -10.67
CA PRO A 178 6.20 17.58 -9.89
C PRO A 178 6.87 16.44 -10.65
N LEU A 179 6.51 16.21 -11.92
CA LEU A 179 7.15 15.18 -12.75
C LEU A 179 8.63 15.47 -12.96
N VAL A 180 8.97 16.73 -13.26
CA VAL A 180 10.37 17.14 -13.43
C VAL A 180 11.16 16.88 -12.16
N ARG A 181 10.68 17.35 -10.99
CA ARG A 181 11.39 17.14 -9.72
C ARG A 181 11.61 15.67 -9.40
N LEU A 182 10.57 14.84 -9.56
CA LEU A 182 10.69 13.40 -9.31
C LEU A 182 11.72 12.75 -10.24
N LEU A 183 11.71 13.09 -11.52
CA LEU A 183 12.65 12.52 -12.49
C LEU A 183 14.07 13.06 -12.32
N GLU A 184 14.25 14.31 -11.89
CA GLU A 184 15.56 14.88 -11.52
C GLU A 184 16.17 14.12 -10.35
N GLU A 185 15.39 13.82 -9.31
CA GLU A 185 15.82 12.99 -8.19
C GLU A 185 16.19 11.56 -8.62
N ARG A 186 15.42 10.96 -9.54
CA ARG A 186 15.66 9.59 -10.04
C ARG A 186 16.85 9.48 -10.98
N ASN A 187 17.16 10.55 -11.71
CA ASN A 187 18.22 10.60 -12.72
C ASN A 187 19.39 11.49 -12.29
N ALA A 188 19.53 11.74 -10.98
CA ALA A 188 20.70 12.43 -10.45
C ALA A 188 21.97 11.61 -10.76
N PRO A 189 23.09 12.24 -11.16
CA PRO A 189 24.31 11.53 -11.53
C PRO A 189 24.84 10.67 -10.39
N PHE A 190 25.09 9.39 -10.64
CA PHE A 190 25.79 8.51 -9.70
C PHE A 190 27.27 8.37 -10.07
N VAL A 191 28.13 8.14 -9.07
CA VAL A 191 29.54 7.81 -9.30
C VAL A 191 29.59 6.48 -10.06
N ASN A 192 30.30 6.46 -11.20
CA ASN A 192 30.37 5.34 -12.17
C ASN A 192 29.08 5.06 -12.97
N ASP A 193 28.22 6.07 -13.17
CA ASP A 193 27.04 5.89 -14.04
C ASP A 193 27.45 5.79 -15.51
N THR A 194 27.40 4.57 -16.06
CA THR A 194 27.59 4.28 -17.49
C THR A 194 26.26 4.16 -18.23
N GLN A 195 25.13 4.47 -17.59
CA GLN A 195 23.80 4.19 -18.12
C GLN A 195 23.38 5.26 -19.14
N GLN A 196 23.03 4.83 -20.35
CA GLN A 196 22.70 5.72 -21.48
C GLN A 196 21.22 6.14 -21.54
N HIS A 197 20.33 5.55 -20.73
CA HIS A 197 18.88 5.76 -20.83
C HIS A 197 18.26 6.33 -19.55
N PRO A 198 17.30 7.27 -19.66
CA PRO A 198 16.61 7.84 -18.51
C PRO A 198 15.79 6.79 -17.73
N ARG A 199 15.88 6.84 -16.41
CA ARG A 199 15.10 6.00 -15.48
C ARG A 199 13.73 6.62 -15.24
N GLY A 200 12.71 5.78 -15.26
CA GLY A 200 11.34 6.08 -14.85
C GLY A 200 11.19 6.32 -13.35
N ILE A 201 9.95 6.61 -12.96
CA ILE A 201 9.60 7.03 -11.59
C ILE A 201 9.76 5.88 -10.58
N TYR A 202 9.47 4.65 -10.99
CA TYR A 202 9.46 3.49 -10.12
C TYR A 202 10.84 2.86 -10.02
N GLN A 203 11.41 2.84 -8.82
CA GLN A 203 12.66 2.09 -8.58
C GLN A 203 12.50 0.59 -8.78
N ALA A 204 11.29 0.06 -8.54
CA ALA A 204 11.00 -1.36 -8.72
C ALA A 204 11.07 -1.80 -10.18
N ASN A 205 10.77 -0.86 -11.09
CA ASN A 205 10.81 -1.05 -12.53
C ASN A 205 11.23 0.27 -13.21
N PRO A 206 12.54 0.51 -13.37
CA PRO A 206 13.07 1.75 -13.93
C PRO A 206 12.68 2.00 -15.39
N GLU A 207 12.19 0.99 -16.13
CA GLU A 207 11.75 1.14 -17.53
C GLU A 207 10.27 1.49 -17.64
N GLN A 208 9.51 1.44 -16.54
CA GLN A 208 8.09 1.75 -16.53
C GLN A 208 7.85 3.22 -16.86
N THR A 209 7.27 3.48 -18.03
CA THR A 209 6.74 4.80 -18.41
C THR A 209 5.48 5.12 -17.59
N VAL A 210 5.32 6.38 -17.19
CA VAL A 210 4.06 6.91 -16.65
C VAL A 210 3.32 7.67 -17.73
N VAL A 211 2.01 7.48 -17.78
CA VAL A 211 1.17 8.17 -18.76
C VAL A 211 0.59 9.44 -18.17
N LEU A 212 0.90 10.57 -18.81
CA LEU A 212 0.22 11.84 -18.58
C LEU A 212 -0.90 11.98 -19.61
N LEU A 213 -2.11 11.63 -19.22
CA LEU A 213 -3.32 11.81 -20.03
C LEU A 213 -3.78 13.27 -19.89
N VAL A 214 -3.95 13.98 -21.00
CA VAL A 214 -4.33 15.39 -21.03
C VAL A 214 -5.69 15.52 -21.70
N ASP A 215 -6.74 15.78 -20.92
CA ASP A 215 -8.11 15.94 -21.40
C ASP A 215 -8.39 17.42 -21.69
N LEU A 216 -8.60 17.74 -22.97
CA LEU A 216 -8.83 19.11 -23.42
C LEU A 216 -10.30 19.48 -23.24
N LYS A 217 -10.59 20.36 -22.28
CA LYS A 217 -11.94 20.88 -22.00
C LYS A 217 -12.31 22.13 -22.78
N THR A 218 -11.32 22.80 -23.37
CA THR A 218 -11.49 23.94 -24.28
C THR A 218 -11.25 23.52 -25.73
N SER A 219 -11.27 24.48 -26.66
CA SER A 219 -11.12 24.21 -28.10
C SER A 219 -9.83 23.45 -28.41
N GLY A 220 -9.95 22.34 -29.13
CA GLY A 220 -8.86 21.42 -29.45
C GLY A 220 -7.66 22.09 -30.13
N PRO A 221 -7.86 22.78 -31.27
CA PRO A 221 -6.78 23.40 -32.04
C PRO A 221 -5.91 24.37 -31.24
N GLU A 222 -6.53 25.24 -30.46
CA GLU A 222 -5.82 26.24 -29.67
C GLU A 222 -5.20 25.60 -28.42
N THR A 223 -5.96 24.78 -27.69
CA THR A 223 -5.51 24.21 -26.40
C THR A 223 -4.34 23.26 -26.58
N TRP A 224 -4.36 22.44 -27.64
CA TRP A 224 -3.30 21.46 -27.92
C TRP A 224 -1.92 22.11 -28.11
N LEU A 225 -1.87 23.26 -28.82
CA LEU A 225 -0.62 24.00 -29.01
C LEU A 225 -0.01 24.45 -27.68
N HIS A 226 -0.85 24.90 -26.74
CA HIS A 226 -0.39 25.29 -25.41
C HIS A 226 0.05 24.08 -24.57
N VAL A 227 -0.60 22.92 -24.73
CA VAL A 227 -0.17 21.67 -24.06
C VAL A 227 1.23 21.30 -24.55
N VAL A 228 1.43 21.15 -25.87
CA VAL A 228 2.72 20.80 -26.46
C VAL A 228 3.83 21.78 -26.05
N ARG A 229 3.52 23.09 -25.97
CA ARG A 229 4.44 24.11 -25.47
C ARG A 229 4.82 23.88 -24.01
N GLN A 230 3.87 23.56 -23.13
CA GLN A 230 4.15 23.37 -21.70
C GLN A 230 4.87 22.04 -21.38
N LEU A 231 4.97 21.11 -22.34
CA LEU A 231 5.77 19.87 -22.21
C LEU A 231 7.28 20.12 -22.35
N GLU A 232 7.71 21.32 -22.77
CA GLU A 232 9.11 21.66 -23.03
C GLU A 232 10.10 21.26 -21.92
N PRO A 233 9.80 21.43 -20.62
CA PRO A 233 10.72 21.03 -19.55
C PRO A 233 11.05 19.53 -19.54
N LEU A 234 10.10 18.67 -19.92
CA LEU A 234 10.29 17.23 -20.04
C LEU A 234 11.00 16.87 -21.35
N ARG A 235 10.64 17.55 -22.44
CA ARG A 235 11.24 17.37 -23.78
C ARG A 235 12.73 17.66 -23.79
N GLN A 236 13.16 18.79 -23.22
CA GLN A 236 14.57 19.20 -23.17
C GLN A 236 15.46 18.21 -22.41
N ARG A 237 14.88 17.43 -21.49
CA ARG A 237 15.57 16.43 -20.69
C ARG A 237 15.53 15.03 -21.32
N GLY A 238 14.90 14.88 -22.49
CA GLY A 238 14.74 13.59 -23.16
C GLY A 238 13.82 12.62 -22.41
N TRP A 239 12.86 13.13 -21.64
CA TRP A 239 12.00 12.30 -20.77
C TRP A 239 10.65 11.93 -21.36
N LEU A 240 10.33 12.46 -22.53
CA LEU A 240 9.10 12.13 -23.24
C LEU A 240 9.31 10.88 -24.10
N SER A 241 8.28 10.04 -24.18
CA SER A 241 8.17 9.04 -25.23
C SER A 241 8.00 9.74 -26.57
N THR A 242 8.76 9.31 -27.58
CA THR A 242 8.83 9.96 -28.88
C THR A 242 8.48 9.01 -30.01
N VAL A 243 8.11 9.59 -31.15
CA VAL A 243 8.00 8.91 -32.43
C VAL A 243 8.89 9.65 -33.41
N VAL A 244 9.92 8.97 -33.90
CA VAL A 244 10.90 9.51 -34.86
C VAL A 244 10.86 8.64 -36.10
N ASP A 245 10.52 9.24 -37.24
CA ASP A 245 10.41 8.55 -38.54
C ASP A 245 9.60 7.24 -38.48
N GLY A 246 8.49 7.27 -37.74
CA GLY A 246 7.58 6.13 -37.56
C GLY A 246 8.01 5.09 -36.51
N GLN A 247 9.15 5.29 -35.84
CA GLN A 247 9.62 4.42 -34.76
C GLN A 247 9.31 5.01 -33.40
N VAL A 248 8.71 4.21 -32.51
CA VAL A 248 8.36 4.62 -31.15
C VAL A 248 9.53 4.31 -30.20
N SER A 249 9.90 5.30 -29.38
CA SER A 249 10.84 5.12 -28.28
C SER A 249 10.17 5.58 -26.98
N TYR A 250 10.03 4.68 -26.01
CA TYR A 250 9.40 5.02 -24.73
C TYR A 250 10.40 5.70 -23.79
N GLY A 251 9.99 6.85 -23.25
CA GLY A 251 10.68 7.56 -22.18
C GLY A 251 9.95 7.41 -20.85
N PRO A 252 10.50 7.99 -19.76
CA PRO A 252 9.85 8.04 -18.46
C PRO A 252 8.39 8.53 -18.48
N VAL A 253 8.03 9.42 -19.41
CA VAL A 253 6.69 9.99 -19.52
C VAL A 253 6.13 9.81 -20.93
N THR A 254 4.99 9.13 -21.04
CA THR A 254 4.20 9.07 -22.28
C THR A 254 3.03 10.05 -22.19
N VAL A 255 2.98 11.04 -23.09
CA VAL A 255 1.89 12.02 -23.10
C VAL A 255 0.79 11.57 -24.05
N VAL A 256 -0.45 11.57 -23.58
CA VAL A 256 -1.61 11.12 -24.36
C VAL A 256 -2.69 12.20 -24.33
N GLY A 257 -3.10 12.71 -25.49
CA GLY A 257 -4.19 13.68 -25.60
C GLY A 257 -5.55 12.99 -25.69
N THR A 258 -6.55 13.50 -24.97
CA THR A 258 -7.95 13.06 -25.00
C THR A 258 -8.91 14.26 -24.95
N GLY A 259 -10.21 14.04 -24.77
CA GLY A 259 -11.22 15.11 -24.77
C GLY A 259 -11.38 15.73 -26.15
N ASN A 260 -11.22 17.05 -26.28
CA ASN A 260 -11.28 17.76 -27.57
C ASN A 260 -9.98 17.65 -28.40
N THR A 261 -9.07 16.72 -28.08
CA THR A 261 -7.86 16.51 -28.89
C THR A 261 -8.21 15.98 -30.28
N ILE A 262 -7.63 16.59 -31.32
CA ILE A 262 -7.89 16.26 -32.72
C ILE A 262 -6.75 15.38 -33.25
N PHE A 263 -7.11 14.24 -33.87
CA PHE A 263 -6.14 13.26 -34.39
C PHE A 263 -5.15 13.91 -35.36
N GLU A 264 -5.63 14.71 -36.31
CA GLU A 264 -4.80 15.37 -37.33
C GLU A 264 -3.75 16.30 -36.72
N LEU A 265 -4.02 16.90 -35.56
CA LEU A 265 -3.06 17.76 -34.87
C LEU A 265 -1.99 16.97 -34.12
N VAL A 266 -2.34 15.78 -33.62
CA VAL A 266 -1.36 14.87 -33.00
C VAL A 266 -0.41 14.34 -34.07
N VAL A 267 -0.93 13.96 -35.24
CA VAL A 267 -0.13 13.35 -36.33
C VAL A 267 0.42 14.34 -37.36
N ALA A 268 0.21 15.64 -37.17
CA ALA A 268 0.58 16.68 -38.14
C ALA A 268 2.05 16.65 -38.55
N ASN A 269 2.95 16.33 -37.61
CA ASN A 269 4.37 16.17 -37.88
C ASN A 269 4.71 14.68 -38.06
N SER A 270 5.09 14.29 -39.27
CA SER A 270 5.42 12.90 -39.60
C SER A 270 6.81 12.46 -39.14
N THR A 271 7.76 13.40 -38.95
CA THR A 271 9.16 13.09 -38.65
C THR A 271 9.46 13.04 -37.16
N PHE A 272 8.83 13.91 -36.36
CA PHE A 272 9.04 13.95 -34.91
C PHE A 272 7.73 14.26 -34.17
N ARG A 273 7.43 13.43 -33.17
CA ARG A 273 6.34 13.64 -32.21
C ARG A 273 6.77 13.17 -30.82
N ASP A 274 6.13 13.71 -29.80
CA ASP A 274 6.36 13.35 -28.39
C ASP A 274 5.06 13.24 -27.58
N ALA A 275 3.96 13.06 -28.31
CA ALA A 275 2.63 12.86 -27.77
C ALA A 275 1.83 11.91 -28.67
N PHE A 276 0.89 11.21 -28.04
CA PHE A 276 0.02 10.21 -28.65
C PHE A 276 -1.45 10.60 -28.43
N LEU A 277 -2.38 9.95 -29.13
CA LEU A 277 -3.81 10.12 -28.92
C LEU A 277 -4.39 8.97 -28.06
N ASP A 278 -5.41 9.27 -27.26
CA ASP A 278 -6.37 8.30 -26.74
C ASP A 278 -7.45 8.03 -27.79
N ALA A 279 -7.33 6.93 -28.52
CA ALA A 279 -8.24 6.61 -29.62
C ALA A 279 -9.65 6.25 -29.12
N PRO A 280 -10.73 6.70 -29.78
CA PRO A 280 -12.09 6.35 -29.38
C PRO A 280 -12.38 4.86 -29.62
N LEU A 281 -12.55 4.07 -28.56
CA LEU A 281 -12.68 2.61 -28.66
C LEU A 281 -13.90 2.16 -29.49
N ASN A 282 -14.95 2.97 -29.56
CA ASN A 282 -16.13 2.69 -30.38
C ASN A 282 -16.04 3.17 -31.83
N ARG A 283 -14.92 3.76 -32.24
CA ARG A 283 -14.72 4.30 -33.60
C ARG A 283 -13.29 4.05 -34.09
N LEU A 284 -12.73 2.87 -33.81
CA LEU A 284 -11.38 2.53 -34.22
C LEU A 284 -11.24 2.44 -35.75
N GLU A 285 -12.32 2.27 -36.48
CA GLU A 285 -12.38 2.31 -37.94
C GLU A 285 -12.26 3.72 -38.54
N ALA A 286 -12.41 4.78 -37.74
CA ALA A 286 -12.38 6.16 -38.24
C ALA A 286 -11.00 6.57 -38.78
N HIS A 287 -9.93 5.99 -38.22
CA HIS A 287 -8.55 6.22 -38.62
C HIS A 287 -7.71 4.95 -38.47
N ASP A 288 -6.51 4.94 -39.06
CA ASP A 288 -5.52 3.88 -38.85
C ASP A 288 -4.81 4.05 -37.50
N PHE A 289 -5.56 3.90 -36.41
CA PHE A 289 -5.00 3.96 -35.06
C PHE A 289 -4.05 2.79 -34.82
N ASN A 290 -2.81 3.10 -34.44
CA ASN A 290 -1.74 2.14 -34.21
C ASN A 290 -0.75 2.71 -33.17
N PRO A 291 0.23 1.93 -32.69
CA PRO A 291 1.11 2.34 -31.59
C PRO A 291 1.98 3.58 -31.88
N THR A 292 2.10 4.00 -33.15
CA THR A 292 2.87 5.18 -33.56
C THR A 292 2.08 6.50 -33.47
N ASN A 293 0.76 6.43 -33.30
CA ASN A 293 -0.11 7.61 -33.21
C ASN A 293 -1.00 7.59 -31.97
N SER A 294 -1.32 6.42 -31.45
CA SER A 294 -2.17 6.23 -30.29
C SER A 294 -1.53 5.28 -29.29
N TYR A 295 -1.61 5.63 -28.01
CA TYR A 295 -1.11 4.78 -26.92
C TYR A 295 -2.28 4.09 -26.21
N TYR A 296 -3.31 4.87 -25.87
CA TYR A 296 -4.55 4.38 -25.30
C TYR A 296 -5.65 4.27 -26.33
N THR A 297 -6.62 3.43 -26.01
CA THR A 297 -7.96 3.53 -26.55
C THR A 297 -8.99 3.39 -25.44
N SER A 298 -10.01 4.25 -25.43
CA SER A 298 -10.94 4.34 -24.32
C SER A 298 -12.38 4.65 -24.68
N ILE A 299 -13.28 4.31 -23.75
CA ILE A 299 -14.69 4.65 -23.77
C ILE A 299 -15.30 4.61 -22.36
N SER A 300 -16.42 5.31 -22.17
CA SER A 300 -17.27 5.12 -20.98
C SER A 300 -17.74 3.68 -20.92
N PHE A 301 -17.48 3.03 -19.80
CA PHE A 301 -18.02 1.72 -19.46
C PHE A 301 -19.54 1.71 -19.54
N ARG A 302 -20.20 2.72 -18.95
CA ARG A 302 -21.65 2.85 -19.00
C ARG A 302 -22.19 2.98 -20.43
N LYS A 303 -21.48 3.68 -21.33
CA LYS A 303 -21.90 3.81 -22.74
C LYS A 303 -21.62 2.54 -23.55
N ALA A 304 -20.51 1.85 -23.28
CA ALA A 304 -20.10 0.67 -24.02
C ALA A 304 -20.83 -0.60 -23.56
N ILE A 305 -20.87 -0.82 -22.25
CA ILE A 305 -21.33 -2.05 -21.61
C ILE A 305 -22.74 -1.88 -21.00
N GLY A 306 -23.10 -0.66 -20.58
CA GLY A 306 -24.40 -0.39 -19.96
C GLY A 306 -24.41 -0.56 -18.44
N THR A 307 -25.61 -0.64 -17.88
CA THR A 307 -25.83 -0.83 -16.44
C THR A 307 -25.63 -2.29 -16.05
N ILE A 308 -24.97 -2.52 -14.91
CA ILE A 308 -24.81 -3.84 -14.30
C ILE A 308 -26.06 -4.17 -13.50
N TRP A 309 -26.71 -5.27 -13.82
CA TRP A 309 -27.86 -5.78 -13.09
C TRP A 309 -27.46 -7.06 -12.35
N PHE A 310 -27.95 -7.25 -11.12
CA PHE A 310 -27.67 -8.42 -10.28
C PHE A 310 -26.20 -8.64 -9.88
N GLY A 311 -25.36 -7.59 -10.01
CA GLY A 311 -23.99 -7.59 -9.49
C GLY A 311 -22.92 -8.15 -10.42
N ASP A 312 -23.27 -8.60 -11.64
CA ASP A 312 -22.31 -9.13 -12.62
C ASP A 312 -22.64 -8.70 -14.06
N LEU A 313 -21.68 -8.84 -14.97
CA LEU A 313 -21.89 -8.66 -16.41
C LEU A 313 -22.63 -9.85 -17.00
N SER A 314 -23.69 -9.57 -17.75
CA SER A 314 -24.36 -10.57 -18.58
C SER A 314 -23.45 -11.08 -19.69
N ASP A 315 -23.76 -12.25 -20.26
CA ASP A 315 -23.02 -12.82 -21.40
C ASP A 315 -22.94 -11.85 -22.59
N THR A 316 -24.02 -11.10 -22.84
CA THR A 316 -24.06 -10.08 -23.89
C THR A 316 -23.07 -8.95 -23.60
N GLN A 317 -23.00 -8.49 -22.35
CA GLN A 317 -22.05 -7.47 -21.92
C GLN A 317 -20.60 -7.94 -22.01
N LEU A 318 -20.33 -9.18 -21.58
CA LEU A 318 -19.01 -9.80 -21.72
C LEU A 318 -18.60 -9.96 -23.18
N LYS A 319 -19.53 -10.30 -24.08
CA LYS A 319 -19.25 -10.39 -25.52
C LYS A 319 -18.86 -9.04 -26.11
N ILE A 320 -19.54 -7.96 -25.73
CA ILE A 320 -19.19 -6.60 -26.16
C ILE A 320 -17.79 -6.23 -25.64
N LEU A 321 -17.54 -6.46 -24.34
CA LEU A 321 -16.25 -6.21 -23.70
C LEU A 321 -15.11 -6.93 -24.43
N ARG A 322 -15.22 -8.25 -24.61
CA ARG A 322 -14.21 -9.08 -25.31
C ARG A 322 -13.98 -8.62 -26.75
N SER A 323 -15.04 -8.26 -27.47
CA SER A 323 -14.93 -7.78 -28.85
C SER A 323 -14.14 -6.46 -28.93
N GLN A 324 -14.40 -5.54 -28.00
CA GLN A 324 -13.70 -4.25 -27.96
C GLN A 324 -12.23 -4.41 -27.56
N ILE A 325 -11.95 -5.25 -26.55
CA ILE A 325 -10.58 -5.58 -26.12
C ILE A 325 -9.82 -6.22 -27.29
N GLY A 326 -10.42 -7.21 -27.96
CA GLY A 326 -9.81 -7.89 -29.10
C GLY A 326 -9.47 -6.94 -30.25
N GLU A 327 -10.38 -6.03 -30.60
CA GLU A 327 -10.12 -5.02 -31.66
C GLU A 327 -8.98 -4.07 -31.26
N ALA A 328 -8.97 -3.57 -30.01
CA ALA A 328 -7.90 -2.72 -29.51
C ALA A 328 -6.53 -3.41 -29.55
N HIS A 329 -6.46 -4.65 -29.07
CA HIS A 329 -5.24 -5.44 -29.03
C HIS A 329 -4.74 -5.81 -30.42
N SER A 330 -5.64 -6.06 -31.39
CA SER A 330 -5.26 -6.31 -32.79
C SER A 330 -4.49 -5.14 -33.42
N ARG A 331 -4.67 -3.93 -32.88
CA ARG A 331 -4.00 -2.69 -33.28
C ARG A 331 -2.83 -2.31 -32.37
N GLY A 332 -2.52 -3.14 -31.36
CA GLY A 332 -1.47 -2.87 -30.38
C GLY A 332 -1.77 -1.71 -29.42
N LEU A 333 -3.05 -1.32 -29.27
CA LEU A 333 -3.46 -0.23 -28.39
C LEU A 333 -3.83 -0.75 -27.00
N LYS A 334 -3.52 0.04 -25.97
CA LYS A 334 -3.87 -0.30 -24.58
C LYS A 334 -5.29 0.14 -24.26
N VAL A 335 -6.16 -0.80 -23.92
CA VAL A 335 -7.58 -0.54 -23.67
C VAL A 335 -7.84 -0.07 -22.24
N ARG A 336 -8.70 0.93 -22.07
CA ARG A 336 -9.20 1.38 -20.76
C ARG A 336 -10.68 1.76 -20.83
N TYR A 337 -11.36 1.64 -19.70
CA TYR A 337 -12.75 2.06 -19.55
C TYR A 337 -12.88 3.08 -18.41
N TRP A 338 -13.52 4.22 -18.68
CA TRP A 338 -13.83 5.24 -17.67
C TRP A 338 -15.31 5.19 -17.26
N ASP A 339 -15.73 5.94 -16.24
CA ASP A 339 -17.10 5.86 -15.69
C ASP A 339 -17.45 4.43 -15.19
N LEU A 340 -16.52 3.83 -14.44
CA LEU A 340 -16.70 2.55 -13.77
C LEU A 340 -17.64 2.69 -12.57
N PRO A 341 -18.37 1.62 -12.18
CA PRO A 341 -19.20 1.65 -10.98
C PRO A 341 -18.36 1.96 -9.75
N ALA A 342 -18.67 3.05 -9.04
CA ALA A 342 -17.95 3.43 -7.82
C ALA A 342 -18.52 2.80 -6.54
N TRP A 343 -19.83 2.50 -6.53
CA TRP A 343 -20.55 1.93 -5.38
C TRP A 343 -21.71 1.04 -5.86
N PRO A 344 -22.07 -0.04 -5.13
CA PRO A 344 -21.42 -0.61 -3.94
C PRO A 344 -19.97 -1.07 -4.14
N ILE A 345 -19.16 -1.03 -3.08
CA ILE A 345 -17.71 -1.37 -3.13
C ILE A 345 -17.47 -2.81 -3.59
N ASN A 346 -18.30 -3.76 -3.15
CA ASN A 346 -18.21 -5.15 -3.59
C ASN A 346 -18.46 -5.29 -5.10
N ILE A 347 -19.45 -4.57 -5.65
CA ILE A 347 -19.73 -4.58 -7.09
C ILE A 347 -18.59 -3.89 -7.86
N ARG A 348 -18.08 -2.76 -7.38
CA ARG A 348 -16.92 -2.09 -7.96
C ARG A 348 -15.73 -3.05 -8.06
N ASN A 349 -15.38 -3.71 -6.96
CA ASN A 349 -14.23 -4.62 -6.90
C ASN A 349 -14.42 -5.82 -7.82
N HIS A 350 -15.62 -6.41 -7.85
CA HIS A 350 -15.97 -7.48 -8.78
C HIS A 350 -15.82 -7.05 -10.24
N ILE A 351 -16.30 -5.86 -10.61
CA ILE A 351 -16.17 -5.35 -11.98
C ILE A 351 -14.73 -5.05 -12.34
N TRP A 352 -13.94 -4.48 -11.43
CA TRP A 352 -12.49 -4.31 -11.63
C TRP A 352 -11.81 -5.66 -11.87
N GLU A 353 -12.20 -6.70 -11.15
CA GLU A 353 -11.71 -8.06 -11.36
C GLU A 353 -12.08 -8.60 -12.73
N VAL A 354 -13.35 -8.50 -13.12
CA VAL A 354 -13.80 -8.92 -14.45
C VAL A 354 -13.02 -8.19 -15.54
N LEU A 355 -12.87 -6.86 -15.46
CA LEU A 355 -12.12 -6.09 -16.46
C LEU A 355 -10.66 -6.55 -16.59
N VAL A 356 -9.95 -6.72 -15.47
CA VAL A 356 -8.56 -7.20 -15.48
C VAL A 356 -8.48 -8.61 -16.04
N ARG A 357 -9.40 -9.50 -15.66
CA ARG A 357 -9.47 -10.89 -16.14
C ARG A 357 -9.73 -10.97 -17.65
N GLU A 358 -10.59 -10.12 -18.17
CA GLU A 358 -10.94 -10.09 -19.59
C GLU A 358 -9.87 -9.38 -20.46
N GLY A 359 -8.81 -8.86 -19.85
CA GLY A 359 -7.64 -8.32 -20.57
C GLY A 359 -7.62 -6.79 -20.72
N VAL A 360 -8.33 -6.04 -19.87
CA VAL A 360 -8.19 -4.57 -19.85
C VAL A 360 -6.79 -4.19 -19.38
N ASP A 361 -6.06 -3.43 -20.20
CA ASP A 361 -4.66 -3.08 -19.95
C ASP A 361 -4.48 -2.12 -18.78
N ILE A 362 -5.40 -1.18 -18.61
CA ILE A 362 -5.28 -0.11 -17.61
C ILE A 362 -6.64 0.11 -16.92
N LEU A 363 -6.66 -0.12 -15.61
CA LEU A 363 -7.84 0.12 -14.80
C LEU A 363 -7.97 1.61 -14.45
N ASN A 364 -9.07 2.23 -14.87
CA ASN A 364 -9.36 3.62 -14.53
C ASN A 364 -9.91 3.70 -13.09
N VAL A 365 -9.21 4.38 -12.18
CA VAL A 365 -9.51 4.33 -10.74
C VAL A 365 -9.63 5.72 -10.11
N ASP A 366 -10.71 5.90 -9.34
CA ASP A 366 -10.86 7.04 -8.41
C ASP A 366 -10.39 6.66 -6.99
N ASP A 367 -10.60 5.41 -6.56
CA ASP A 367 -10.14 4.91 -5.25
C ASP A 367 -8.76 4.26 -5.35
N LEU A 368 -7.72 5.06 -5.15
CA LEU A 368 -6.31 4.63 -5.20
C LEU A 368 -5.96 3.60 -4.12
N LYS A 369 -6.54 3.72 -2.93
CA LYS A 369 -6.27 2.77 -1.83
C LYS A 369 -6.94 1.43 -2.10
N GLY A 370 -8.19 1.48 -2.59
CA GLY A 370 -8.90 0.30 -3.09
C GLY A 370 -8.09 -0.39 -4.18
N ALA A 371 -7.67 0.35 -5.21
CA ALA A 371 -6.88 -0.21 -6.32
C ALA A 371 -5.61 -0.92 -5.84
N ARG A 372 -4.84 -0.29 -4.93
CA ARG A 372 -3.66 -0.93 -4.34
C ARG A 372 -4.00 -2.17 -3.52
N LYS A 373 -5.03 -2.10 -2.67
CA LYS A 373 -5.46 -3.24 -1.84
C LYS A 373 -5.87 -4.42 -2.72
N GLU A 374 -6.69 -4.19 -3.74
CA GLU A 374 -7.10 -5.23 -4.69
C GLU A 374 -5.89 -5.80 -5.44
N TRP A 375 -4.95 -4.94 -5.84
CA TRP A 375 -3.73 -5.40 -6.50
C TRP A 375 -2.81 -6.21 -5.57
N ASP A 376 -2.68 -5.83 -4.31
CA ASP A 376 -1.86 -6.57 -3.33
C ASP A 376 -2.46 -7.94 -3.01
N VAL A 377 -3.80 -8.02 -2.90
CA VAL A 377 -4.52 -9.30 -2.77
C VAL A 377 -4.31 -10.16 -4.02
N LYS A 378 -4.21 -9.56 -5.20
CA LYS A 378 -3.91 -10.24 -6.46
C LYS A 378 -2.43 -10.50 -6.69
N ALA A 379 -1.50 -9.78 -6.08
CA ALA A 379 -0.08 -10.11 -6.14
C ALA A 379 0.21 -11.44 -5.40
N SER A 380 -0.69 -11.87 -4.50
CA SER A 380 -0.73 -13.25 -4.00
C SER A 380 -1.34 -14.27 -4.99
N LEU A 381 -1.91 -13.86 -6.11
CA LEU A 381 -2.53 -14.68 -7.16
C LEU A 381 -2.48 -13.92 -8.51
N ASP A 382 -1.28 -13.82 -9.09
CA ASP A 382 -1.08 -13.09 -10.35
C ASP A 382 -2.01 -13.63 -11.46
N PRO A 383 -2.57 -12.80 -12.37
CA PRO A 383 -3.45 -13.29 -13.44
C PRO A 383 -2.82 -14.38 -14.34
N PRO A 384 -1.50 -14.34 -14.67
CA PRO A 384 -0.81 -15.47 -15.31
C PRO A 384 -0.61 -16.70 -14.42
N MET A 385 -0.71 -16.56 -13.09
CA MET A 385 -0.73 -17.69 -12.15
C MET A 385 -2.11 -18.35 -12.10
N ALA A 386 -3.22 -17.60 -12.25
CA ALA A 386 -4.57 -18.17 -12.20
C ALA A 386 -4.79 -19.29 -13.23
N ASP A 387 -4.21 -19.16 -14.43
CA ASP A 387 -4.26 -20.20 -15.48
C ASP A 387 -3.35 -21.42 -15.20
N ARG A 388 -2.36 -21.26 -14.32
CA ARG A 388 -1.39 -22.31 -13.96
C ARG A 388 -1.73 -23.04 -12.67
N LEU A 389 -2.57 -22.43 -11.85
CA LEU A 389 -2.99 -22.97 -10.57
C LEU A 389 -4.25 -23.83 -10.75
N PRO A 390 -4.44 -24.85 -9.89
CA PRO A 390 -5.67 -25.62 -9.87
C PRO A 390 -6.90 -24.74 -9.57
N PRO A 391 -8.11 -25.10 -10.04
CA PRO A 391 -9.33 -24.34 -9.80
C PRO A 391 -9.62 -24.04 -8.32
N HIS A 392 -9.25 -24.96 -7.41
CA HIS A 392 -9.46 -24.78 -5.97
C HIS A 392 -8.63 -23.65 -5.38
N SER A 393 -7.51 -23.26 -5.99
CA SER A 393 -6.66 -22.19 -5.47
C SER A 393 -7.47 -20.91 -5.36
N ARG A 394 -8.14 -20.53 -6.44
CA ARG A 394 -9.01 -19.34 -6.47
C ARG A 394 -10.12 -19.43 -5.43
N LEU A 395 -10.84 -20.56 -5.39
CA LEU A 395 -11.91 -20.79 -4.43
C LEU A 395 -11.47 -20.59 -2.97
N LEU A 396 -10.30 -21.15 -2.61
CA LEU A 396 -9.75 -21.02 -1.26
C LEU A 396 -9.30 -19.59 -0.94
N PHE A 397 -8.62 -18.92 -1.87
CA PHE A 397 -8.16 -17.53 -1.68
C PHE A 397 -9.31 -16.53 -1.61
N ASP A 398 -10.34 -16.69 -2.44
CA ASP A 398 -11.54 -15.87 -2.43
C ASP A 398 -12.24 -15.98 -1.07
N ALA A 399 -12.49 -17.20 -0.59
CA ALA A 399 -13.11 -17.44 0.71
C ALA A 399 -12.27 -16.94 1.89
N LYS A 400 -10.94 -17.14 1.84
CA LYS A 400 -10.00 -16.60 2.83
C LYS A 400 -10.06 -15.06 2.87
N SER A 401 -10.15 -14.41 1.72
CA SER A 401 -10.26 -12.96 1.59
C SER A 401 -11.60 -12.46 2.14
N THR A 402 -12.72 -13.09 1.76
CA THR A 402 -14.06 -12.75 2.26
C THR A 402 -14.16 -12.81 3.78
N LYS A 403 -13.48 -13.77 4.41
CA LYS A 403 -13.45 -13.93 5.88
C LYS A 403 -12.30 -13.19 6.57
N GLU A 404 -11.49 -12.45 5.82
CA GLU A 404 -10.32 -11.71 6.32
C GLU A 404 -9.33 -12.56 7.16
N LEU A 405 -9.15 -13.83 6.78
CA LEU A 405 -8.30 -14.78 7.53
C LEU A 405 -6.83 -14.69 7.12
N SER A 406 -5.92 -14.80 8.10
CA SER A 406 -4.49 -14.98 7.87
C SER A 406 -4.12 -16.46 7.67
N PHE A 407 -2.97 -16.75 7.07
CA PHE A 407 -2.48 -18.13 6.99
C PHE A 407 -2.15 -18.71 8.36
N GLU A 408 -1.65 -17.90 9.29
CA GLU A 408 -1.48 -18.27 10.70
C GLU A 408 -2.79 -18.79 11.33
N ALA A 409 -3.90 -18.05 11.16
CA ALA A 409 -5.19 -18.44 11.72
C ALA A 409 -5.70 -19.76 11.12
N ILE A 410 -5.57 -19.93 9.81
CA ILE A 410 -5.98 -21.16 9.11
C ILE A 410 -5.08 -22.33 9.53
N ALA A 411 -3.77 -22.14 9.57
CA ALA A 411 -2.79 -23.14 9.98
C ALA A 411 -3.04 -23.65 11.40
N LYS A 412 -3.30 -22.73 12.34
CA LYS A 412 -3.68 -23.07 13.71
C LYS A 412 -4.96 -23.90 13.76
N HIS A 413 -5.96 -23.58 12.93
CA HIS A 413 -7.21 -24.34 12.86
C HIS A 413 -6.99 -25.75 12.28
N LEU A 414 -6.21 -25.86 11.20
CA LEU A 414 -5.93 -27.14 10.54
C LEU A 414 -5.00 -28.05 11.38
N GLY A 415 -4.14 -27.47 12.22
CA GLY A 415 -3.07 -28.21 12.89
C GLY A 415 -1.88 -28.50 11.98
N ARG A 416 -1.64 -27.62 10.99
CA ARG A 416 -0.52 -27.70 10.03
C ARG A 416 0.38 -26.47 10.16
N SER A 417 1.56 -26.49 9.55
CA SER A 417 2.41 -25.29 9.47
C SER A 417 1.83 -24.29 8.47
N GLU A 418 2.10 -23.00 8.68
CA GLU A 418 1.66 -21.92 7.77
C GLU A 418 2.10 -22.15 6.34
N VAL A 419 3.36 -22.57 6.14
CA VAL A 419 3.90 -22.86 4.81
C VAL A 419 3.18 -24.04 4.15
N ALA A 420 2.83 -25.08 4.91
CA ALA A 420 2.06 -26.21 4.37
C ALA A 420 0.65 -25.79 3.96
N VAL A 421 -0.02 -24.95 4.74
CA VAL A 421 -1.35 -24.43 4.41
C VAL A 421 -1.30 -23.53 3.18
N ALA A 422 -0.35 -22.59 3.12
CA ALA A 422 -0.13 -21.79 1.91
C ALA A 422 0.14 -22.70 0.69
N GLY A 423 0.90 -23.78 0.88
CA GLY A 423 1.13 -24.80 -0.14
C GLY A 423 -0.14 -25.48 -0.65
N ILE A 424 -1.15 -25.74 0.21
CA ILE A 424 -2.46 -26.27 -0.23
C ILE A 424 -3.16 -25.25 -1.13
N PHE A 425 -3.16 -23.98 -0.71
CA PHE A 425 -3.79 -22.87 -1.44
C PHE A 425 -3.16 -22.66 -2.83
N TYR A 426 -1.85 -22.81 -2.97
CA TYR A 426 -1.16 -22.77 -4.27
C TYR A 426 -1.14 -24.11 -5.01
N GLY A 427 -1.87 -25.13 -4.55
CA GLY A 427 -1.92 -26.44 -5.22
C GLY A 427 -0.61 -27.22 -5.20
N GLN A 428 0.29 -26.94 -4.26
CA GLN A 428 1.60 -27.57 -4.12
C GLN A 428 1.63 -28.62 -3.00
N VAL A 429 0.60 -28.67 -2.14
CA VAL A 429 0.46 -29.62 -1.04
C VAL A 429 -0.91 -30.28 -1.10
N GLN A 430 -0.94 -31.58 -0.85
CA GLN A 430 -2.18 -32.35 -0.81
C GLN A 430 -2.89 -32.11 0.53
N ALA A 431 -4.19 -31.87 0.46
CA ALA A 431 -5.04 -31.83 1.65
C ALA A 431 -5.42 -33.25 2.06
N SER A 432 -5.38 -33.53 3.37
CA SER A 432 -5.97 -34.74 3.94
C SER A 432 -7.49 -34.58 4.06
N ASP A 433 -8.23 -35.68 4.24
CA ASP A 433 -9.68 -35.61 4.47
C ASP A 433 -10.05 -34.74 5.69
N GLU A 434 -9.21 -34.74 6.73
CA GLU A 434 -9.35 -33.87 7.89
C GLU A 434 -9.17 -32.39 7.53
N ASP A 435 -8.20 -32.07 6.68
CA ASP A 435 -8.00 -30.71 6.18
C ASP A 435 -9.23 -30.24 5.39
N VAL A 436 -9.83 -31.10 4.56
CA VAL A 436 -11.02 -30.74 3.79
C VAL A 436 -12.16 -30.36 4.71
N VAL A 437 -12.43 -31.16 5.75
CA VAL A 437 -13.50 -30.89 6.71
C VAL A 437 -13.27 -29.54 7.40
N LYS A 438 -12.06 -29.32 7.94
CA LYS A 438 -11.73 -28.07 8.64
C LYS A 438 -11.72 -26.85 7.73
N LEU A 439 -11.22 -26.98 6.49
CA LEU A 439 -11.24 -25.89 5.52
C LEU A 439 -12.66 -25.56 5.08
N SER A 440 -13.49 -26.57 4.82
CA SER A 440 -14.90 -26.41 4.46
C SER A 440 -15.67 -25.65 5.55
N GLU A 441 -15.51 -26.05 6.81
CA GLU A 441 -16.13 -25.39 7.96
C GLU A 441 -15.62 -23.96 8.17
N LEU A 442 -14.30 -23.76 8.14
CA LEU A 442 -13.70 -22.45 8.39
C LEU A 442 -14.01 -21.45 7.27
N LEU A 443 -13.94 -21.90 6.01
CA LEU A 443 -14.09 -21.06 4.82
C LEU A 443 -15.52 -21.00 4.29
N ASP A 444 -16.45 -21.76 4.87
CA ASP A 444 -17.85 -21.83 4.45
C ASP A 444 -17.97 -22.21 2.96
N ILE A 445 -17.17 -23.21 2.58
CA ILE A 445 -17.15 -23.79 1.23
C ILE A 445 -17.79 -25.16 1.33
N ASP A 446 -18.74 -25.46 0.45
CA ASP A 446 -19.37 -26.77 0.38
C ASP A 446 -18.33 -27.90 0.24
N ARG A 447 -18.44 -28.92 1.11
CA ARG A 447 -17.49 -30.02 1.19
C ARG A 447 -17.49 -30.87 -0.07
N GLU A 448 -18.68 -31.11 -0.66
CA GLU A 448 -18.81 -31.91 -1.89
C GLU A 448 -18.14 -31.21 -3.08
N THR A 449 -18.15 -29.88 -3.07
CA THR A 449 -17.45 -29.05 -4.04
C THR A 449 -15.93 -29.05 -3.81
N LEU A 450 -15.47 -28.93 -2.56
CA LEU A 450 -14.05 -28.76 -2.24
C LEU A 450 -13.25 -30.07 -2.30
N ALA A 451 -13.79 -31.15 -1.72
CA ALA A 451 -13.11 -32.43 -1.58
C ALA A 451 -12.48 -32.98 -2.87
N PRO A 452 -13.19 -33.08 -4.02
CA PRO A 452 -12.62 -33.65 -5.24
C PRO A 452 -11.48 -32.81 -5.83
N GLN A 453 -11.39 -31.52 -5.47
CA GLN A 453 -10.37 -30.63 -6.04
C GLN A 453 -9.05 -30.66 -5.25
N ILE A 454 -9.10 -30.84 -3.91
CA ILE A 454 -7.90 -30.70 -3.04
C ILE A 454 -7.34 -32.02 -2.50
N THR A 455 -8.08 -33.12 -2.58
CA THR A 455 -7.64 -34.45 -2.12
C THR A 455 -6.87 -35.23 -3.18
N GLY A 456 -6.95 -34.82 -4.45
CA GLY A 456 -6.17 -35.41 -5.55
C GLY A 456 -4.66 -35.18 -5.39
N PHE A 457 -3.85 -35.89 -6.19
CA PHE A 457 -2.40 -35.72 -6.16
C PHE A 457 -1.99 -34.39 -6.79
N PRO A 458 -1.20 -33.53 -6.09
CA PRO A 458 -0.82 -32.23 -6.64
C PRO A 458 0.19 -32.33 -7.79
N ASP A 459 -0.06 -31.58 -8.87
CA ASP A 459 0.90 -31.34 -9.97
C ASP A 459 1.80 -30.14 -9.62
N ARG A 460 2.86 -30.45 -8.88
CA ARG A 460 3.75 -29.45 -8.26
C ARG A 460 4.68 -28.78 -9.28
N GLY A 461 5.06 -27.53 -8.99
CA GLY A 461 6.06 -26.78 -9.75
C GLY A 461 5.48 -25.83 -10.80
N ARG A 462 4.15 -25.73 -10.92
CA ARG A 462 3.47 -24.85 -11.89
C ARG A 462 3.12 -23.46 -11.36
N ALA A 463 3.24 -23.25 -10.05
CA ALA A 463 2.78 -22.01 -9.41
C ALA A 463 3.49 -20.74 -9.92
N GLY A 464 4.71 -20.83 -10.46
CA GLY A 464 5.44 -19.68 -11.00
C GLY A 464 6.40 -20.07 -12.13
N PRO A 465 6.81 -19.10 -12.98
CA PRO A 465 7.80 -19.35 -14.02
C PRO A 465 9.21 -19.54 -13.42
N MET A 466 10.08 -20.23 -14.16
CA MET A 466 11.51 -20.28 -13.89
C MET A 466 12.28 -19.62 -15.07
N PRO A 467 13.26 -18.74 -14.80
CA PRO A 467 13.63 -18.22 -13.47
C PRO A 467 12.50 -17.37 -12.85
N PRO A 468 12.43 -17.25 -11.50
CA PRO A 468 11.38 -16.47 -10.85
C PRO A 468 11.44 -15.00 -11.26
N VAL A 469 10.29 -14.39 -11.50
CA VAL A 469 10.20 -12.96 -11.83
C VAL A 469 9.78 -12.10 -10.63
N GLU A 470 9.16 -12.71 -9.63
CA GLU A 470 8.79 -12.03 -8.38
C GLU A 470 10.05 -11.82 -7.53
N PRO A 471 10.37 -10.58 -7.11
CA PRO A 471 11.63 -10.27 -6.44
C PRO A 471 11.92 -11.06 -5.16
N LEU A 472 10.93 -11.31 -4.30
CA LEU A 472 11.14 -12.07 -3.05
C LEU A 472 11.54 -13.52 -3.37
N ILE A 473 10.82 -14.20 -4.26
CA ILE A 473 11.13 -15.57 -4.69
C ILE A 473 12.48 -15.60 -5.43
N TYR A 474 12.78 -14.57 -6.24
CA TYR A 474 14.07 -14.48 -6.92
C TYR A 474 15.25 -14.44 -5.95
N ARG A 475 15.13 -13.82 -4.76
CA ARG A 475 16.21 -13.86 -3.74
C ARG A 475 16.49 -15.25 -3.22
N LEU A 476 15.46 -16.10 -3.07
CA LEU A 476 15.67 -17.50 -2.68
C LEU A 476 16.41 -18.28 -3.77
N TYR A 477 16.06 -18.02 -5.05
CA TYR A 477 16.80 -18.57 -6.19
C TYR A 477 18.25 -18.09 -6.23
N GLU A 478 18.50 -16.80 -5.98
CA GLU A 478 19.84 -16.20 -5.91
C GLU A 478 20.70 -16.80 -4.79
N ILE A 479 20.11 -17.12 -3.63
CA ILE A 479 20.80 -17.86 -2.56
C ILE A 479 21.25 -19.23 -3.05
N VAL A 480 20.40 -19.97 -3.75
CA VAL A 480 20.76 -21.28 -4.32
C VAL A 480 21.89 -21.13 -5.35
N GLN A 481 21.80 -20.13 -6.22
CA GLN A 481 22.82 -19.85 -7.23
C GLN A 481 24.20 -19.54 -6.60
N ASN A 482 24.23 -18.72 -5.55
CA ASN A 482 25.47 -18.25 -4.93
C ASN A 482 26.06 -19.25 -3.93
N TYR A 483 25.22 -19.93 -3.15
CA TYR A 483 25.66 -20.79 -2.04
C TYR A 483 25.49 -22.30 -2.32
N GLY A 484 24.92 -22.70 -3.47
CA GLY A 484 24.63 -24.10 -3.77
C GLY A 484 25.84 -25.03 -3.63
N TYR A 485 27.00 -24.65 -4.18
CA TYR A 485 28.22 -25.45 -4.04
C TYR A 485 28.81 -25.42 -2.62
N ALA A 486 28.66 -24.30 -1.89
CA ALA A 486 29.07 -24.22 -0.49
C ALA A 486 28.23 -25.18 0.38
N TYR A 487 26.91 -25.21 0.20
CA TYR A 487 26.05 -26.18 0.86
C TYR A 487 26.44 -27.61 0.50
N LYS A 488 26.67 -27.90 -0.79
CA LYS A 488 27.08 -29.23 -1.24
C LYS A 488 28.35 -29.71 -0.52
N ALA A 489 29.39 -28.89 -0.47
CA ALA A 489 30.66 -29.24 0.15
C ALA A 489 30.49 -29.54 1.66
N ILE A 490 29.85 -28.63 2.40
CA ILE A 490 29.64 -28.79 3.85
C ILE A 490 28.77 -30.01 4.16
N LEU A 491 27.71 -30.24 3.37
CA LEU A 491 26.85 -31.41 3.52
C LEU A 491 27.63 -32.70 3.25
N ASN A 492 28.51 -32.72 2.24
CA ASN A 492 29.35 -33.89 1.98
C ASN A 492 30.35 -34.16 3.10
N GLU A 493 30.96 -33.14 3.69
CA GLU A 493 31.86 -33.31 4.85
C GLU A 493 31.13 -33.86 6.08
N LYS A 494 29.89 -33.40 6.33
CA LYS A 494 29.14 -33.78 7.53
C LYS A 494 28.41 -35.11 7.41
N PHE A 495 27.90 -35.44 6.22
CA PHE A 495 26.96 -36.54 6.03
C PHE A 495 27.40 -37.57 4.97
N GLY A 496 28.53 -37.34 4.28
CA GLY A 496 29.05 -38.20 3.23
C GLY A 496 28.41 -37.93 1.85
N ASP A 497 28.47 -38.92 0.95
CA ASP A 497 27.90 -38.79 -0.39
C ASP A 497 26.39 -39.09 -0.39
N GLY A 498 25.59 -38.14 -0.89
CA GLY A 498 24.13 -38.18 -0.79
C GLY A 498 23.47 -36.82 -1.00
N ILE A 499 22.18 -36.74 -0.66
CA ILE A 499 21.36 -35.53 -0.80
C ILE A 499 20.51 -35.26 0.44
N MET A 500 20.19 -33.98 0.67
CA MET A 500 19.09 -33.58 1.54
C MET A 500 17.77 -33.72 0.77
N SER A 501 16.88 -34.59 1.24
CA SER A 501 15.58 -34.82 0.62
C SER A 501 14.68 -33.58 0.67
N ALA A 502 14.04 -33.27 -0.46
CA ALA A 502 12.94 -32.30 -0.55
C ALA A 502 11.53 -32.93 -0.43
N ILE A 503 11.44 -34.24 -0.19
CA ILE A 503 10.17 -34.99 -0.04
C ILE A 503 9.91 -35.32 1.44
N CYS A 504 10.81 -36.07 2.07
CA CYS A 504 10.85 -36.22 3.53
C CYS A 504 11.49 -34.96 4.13
N PHE A 505 10.70 -33.90 4.19
CA PHE A 505 11.16 -32.52 4.37
C PHE A 505 10.13 -31.69 5.16
N ASN A 506 10.61 -30.69 5.90
CA ASN A 506 9.80 -29.65 6.52
C ASN A 506 10.49 -28.28 6.40
N THR A 507 9.71 -27.22 6.35
CA THR A 507 10.17 -25.84 6.33
C THR A 507 9.25 -24.94 7.15
N ASN A 508 9.81 -23.89 7.75
CA ASN A 508 9.07 -22.84 8.44
C ASN A 508 9.66 -21.46 8.14
N VAL A 509 8.91 -20.42 8.52
CA VAL A 509 9.32 -19.02 8.45
C VAL A 509 9.08 -18.39 9.81
N GLU A 510 10.10 -17.71 10.32
CA GLU A 510 10.05 -16.99 11.59
C GLU A 510 10.52 -15.56 11.40
N LYS A 511 10.02 -14.65 12.24
CA LYS A 511 10.46 -13.26 12.30
C LYS A 511 11.31 -13.08 13.55
N GLU A 512 12.55 -12.64 13.35
CA GLU A 512 13.47 -12.28 14.43
C GLU A 512 13.70 -10.76 14.42
N LEU A 513 14.03 -10.18 15.58
CA LEU A 513 14.49 -8.79 15.66
C LEU A 513 15.94 -8.80 16.13
N ASP A 514 16.82 -8.05 15.45
CA ASP A 514 18.19 -7.86 15.95
C ASP A 514 18.23 -6.90 17.14
N ASP A 515 19.42 -6.74 17.73
CA ASP A 515 19.68 -5.85 18.86
C ASP A 515 19.35 -4.37 18.56
N SER A 516 19.30 -4.00 17.27
CA SER A 516 18.92 -2.66 16.80
C SER A 516 17.43 -2.53 16.49
N GLY A 517 16.65 -3.60 16.69
CA GLY A 517 15.22 -3.66 16.42
C GLY A 517 14.86 -3.86 14.95
N ASN A 518 15.82 -4.16 14.07
CA ASN A 518 15.52 -4.44 12.66
C ASN A 518 14.95 -5.86 12.52
N PRO A 519 13.91 -6.03 11.68
CA PRO A 519 13.32 -7.35 11.45
C PRO A 519 14.15 -8.19 10.47
N TRP A 520 14.36 -9.45 10.84
CA TRP A 520 14.99 -10.49 10.04
C TRP A 520 14.00 -11.62 9.74
N VAL A 521 14.11 -12.20 8.55
CA VAL A 521 13.33 -13.38 8.15
C VAL A 521 14.23 -14.60 8.28
N VAL A 522 13.81 -15.56 9.10
CA VAL A 522 14.51 -16.83 9.30
C VAL A 522 13.73 -17.92 8.59
N ILE A 523 14.37 -18.58 7.62
CA ILE A 523 13.80 -19.72 6.90
C ILE A 523 14.60 -20.97 7.27
N THR A 524 13.94 -21.96 7.87
CA THR A 524 14.58 -23.24 8.19
C THR A 524 14.25 -24.29 7.15
N LEU A 525 15.28 -24.92 6.56
CA LEU A 525 15.13 -26.06 5.66
C LEU A 525 15.56 -27.34 6.39
N LYS A 526 14.62 -28.26 6.65
CA LYS A 526 14.89 -29.50 7.39
C LYS A 526 14.52 -30.73 6.56
N GLY A 527 15.50 -31.27 5.84
CA GLY A 527 15.34 -32.50 5.05
C GLY A 527 16.04 -33.71 5.65
N LYS A 528 15.48 -34.90 5.42
CA LYS A 528 16.15 -36.17 5.72
C LYS A 528 17.37 -36.36 4.80
N TRP A 529 18.51 -36.77 5.36
CA TRP A 529 19.68 -37.14 4.56
C TRP A 529 19.50 -38.52 3.92
N LEU A 530 19.80 -38.62 2.62
CA LEU A 530 19.71 -39.85 1.84
C LEU A 530 21.07 -40.18 1.21
N PRO A 531 21.83 -41.15 1.74
CA PRO A 531 23.10 -41.56 1.17
C PRO A 531 22.88 -42.30 -0.16
N PHE A 532 23.79 -42.12 -1.12
CA PHE A 532 23.75 -42.92 -2.35
C PHE A 532 24.10 -44.37 -2.05
N THR A 533 23.33 -45.29 -2.62
CA THR A 533 23.60 -46.72 -2.47
C THR A 533 24.77 -47.12 -3.36
N ARG A 534 25.69 -47.92 -2.84
CA ARG A 534 26.71 -48.58 -3.65
C ARG A 534 26.08 -49.80 -4.31
N PHE A 535 26.00 -49.80 -5.65
CA PHE A 535 25.48 -50.90 -6.44
C PHE A 535 26.52 -51.41 -7.44
#